data_AF-A0A3A0DFZ0-F1
#
_entry.id   AF-A0A3A0DFZ0-F1
#
_cell.length_a   1.000
_cell.length_b   1.000
_cell.length_c   1.000
_cell.angle_alpha   90.00
_cell.angle_beta   90.00
_cell.angle_gamma   90.00
#
_symmetry.space_group_name_H-M   'P 1'
#
loop_
_entity.id
_entity.type
_entity.pdbx_description
1 polymer ?
#
loop_
_entity_poly.entity_id
_entity_poly.type
_entity_poly.pdbx_seq_one_letter_code
_entity_poly.pdbx_strand_id
1 'polypeptide(L)'
;MLSFRRAILFFVASSAVVAFSASARAQFKPEDEKPGGVKFDKELVQRIRIGMKVKAVGGNCMGVYGTVPFPMDWPEQKVTVVGEEFSAAVKRRPNRQVDGTVQQMLVTIPQLKSGEEAVALVTLEVHRRSILPPDDTTVFSIPTKDQLDADVKRYLSPSPKIESAHKSIKDLSKEILGGAKDKNAWEQVEAIYDWVRENVEYTNGPLKGALAALKDKNGDCEELTSLFIALCRAGNIPARTVWVPGHCYPEFYLVDRSGQGHWFPCQAAGSRAFGGIPEHRPILQKGDSFKDVDRPRERMRYLSEYLTGKVVKGGGEPHVRFIREDVATDKPLDDTTPDISPIQPAQESKNPAEEGRPRAPIDGDDQPGDAPIRPRIDPRAPKLPPGVAPKPRQPVAPR
;
A
#
# COMPACT_ATOMS: atom_id res chain seq x y z
N MET A 1 -69.36 70.05 -21.80
CA MET A 1 -68.80 70.80 -22.94
C MET A 1 -67.64 69.99 -23.51
N LEU A 2 -67.64 69.79 -24.84
CA LEU A 2 -66.56 69.41 -25.77
C LEU A 2 -65.68 68.18 -25.40
N SER A 3 -65.70 67.05 -26.12
CA SER A 3 -65.34 66.81 -27.53
C SER A 3 -63.90 67.17 -27.89
N PHE A 4 -63.01 66.18 -28.14
CA PHE A 4 -62.61 65.72 -29.49
C PHE A 4 -61.49 64.66 -29.44
N ARG A 5 -61.43 63.89 -30.54
CA ARG A 5 -60.63 62.69 -30.84
C ARG A 5 -59.13 62.99 -31.13
N ARG A 6 -58.25 61.99 -30.93
CA ARG A 6 -57.56 61.24 -32.03
C ARG A 6 -56.51 60.24 -31.52
N ALA A 7 -56.43 59.12 -32.23
CA ALA A 7 -55.64 57.92 -32.00
C ALA A 7 -54.18 58.05 -32.47
N ILE A 8 -53.28 57.30 -31.83
CA ILE A 8 -52.04 56.80 -32.45
C ILE A 8 -51.79 55.36 -31.94
N LEU A 9 -51.79 54.40 -32.88
CA LEU A 9 -51.28 53.04 -32.75
C LEU A 9 -49.77 53.08 -32.48
N PHE A 10 -49.26 52.31 -31.51
CA PHE A 10 -47.92 51.75 -31.61
C PHE A 10 -47.84 50.33 -31.03
N PHE A 11 -47.14 49.50 -31.80
CA PHE A 11 -46.89 48.07 -31.70
C PHE A 11 -46.47 47.58 -30.30
N VAL A 12 -47.09 46.47 -29.86
CA VAL A 12 -46.55 45.61 -28.79
C VAL A 12 -45.48 44.72 -29.42
N ALA A 13 -44.21 45.05 -29.21
CA ALA A 13 -43.10 44.13 -29.47
C ALA A 13 -42.94 43.21 -28.24
N SER A 14 -43.40 41.97 -28.37
CA SER A 14 -43.21 40.91 -27.39
C SER A 14 -41.78 40.38 -27.52
N SER A 15 -40.86 40.81 -26.66
CA SER A 15 -39.51 40.25 -26.58
C SER A 15 -39.56 38.90 -25.87
N ALA A 16 -39.43 37.82 -26.64
CA ALA A 16 -39.17 36.50 -26.12
C ALA A 16 -37.78 36.47 -25.45
N VAL A 17 -37.74 36.45 -24.12
CA VAL A 17 -36.53 36.14 -23.36
C VAL A 17 -36.30 34.64 -23.44
N VAL A 18 -35.42 34.22 -24.34
CA VAL A 18 -34.86 32.86 -24.32
C VAL A 18 -33.87 32.82 -23.15
N ALA A 19 -34.32 32.27 -22.03
CA ALA A 19 -33.44 31.92 -20.92
C ALA A 19 -32.53 30.75 -21.37
N PHE A 20 -31.31 31.07 -21.79
CA PHE A 20 -30.24 30.08 -21.84
C PHE A 20 -29.87 29.74 -20.39
N SER A 21 -30.39 28.63 -19.89
CA SER A 21 -29.84 27.95 -18.73
C SER A 21 -28.43 27.49 -19.10
N ALA A 22 -27.43 28.32 -18.81
CA ALA A 22 -26.05 27.90 -18.83
C ALA A 22 -25.88 26.89 -17.70
N SER A 23 -25.99 25.61 -18.05
CA SER A 23 -25.56 24.50 -17.20
C SER A 23 -24.11 24.80 -16.83
N ALA A 24 -23.88 25.25 -15.60
CA ALA A 24 -22.56 25.39 -15.03
C ALA A 24 -21.96 23.99 -14.92
N ARG A 25 -21.39 23.52 -16.04
CA ARG A 25 -20.32 22.53 -16.01
C ARG A 25 -19.16 23.22 -15.30
N ALA A 26 -19.12 23.05 -13.99
CA ALA A 26 -17.92 23.23 -13.21
C ALA A 26 -16.85 22.35 -13.86
N GLN A 27 -16.08 22.99 -14.72
CA GLN A 27 -14.90 22.44 -15.36
C GLN A 27 -13.92 22.25 -14.21
N PHE A 28 -13.86 21.02 -13.68
CA PHE A 28 -12.75 20.59 -12.85
C PHE A 28 -11.50 20.78 -13.70
N LYS A 29 -10.80 21.91 -13.50
CA LYS A 29 -9.38 21.94 -13.77
C LYS A 29 -8.78 20.83 -12.88
N PRO A 30 -7.94 19.93 -13.43
CA PRO A 30 -7.06 19.17 -12.55
C PRO A 30 -6.34 20.19 -11.66
N GLU A 31 -6.13 19.86 -10.39
CA GLU A 31 -5.16 20.62 -9.58
C GLU A 31 -3.82 20.49 -10.30
N ASP A 32 -3.56 21.46 -11.18
CA ASP A 32 -2.38 21.56 -12.01
C ASP A 32 -1.17 21.58 -11.08
N GLU A 33 -0.23 20.70 -11.40
CA GLU A 33 1.12 20.53 -10.84
C GLU A 33 1.58 21.68 -9.94
N LYS A 34 1.67 21.42 -8.63
CA LYS A 34 2.31 22.37 -7.71
C LYS A 34 3.73 22.65 -8.21
N PRO A 35 4.15 23.91 -8.36
CA PRO A 35 5.52 24.23 -8.77
C PRO A 35 6.53 23.51 -7.86
N GLY A 36 7.47 22.78 -8.46
CA GLY A 36 8.48 22.00 -7.72
C GLY A 36 8.04 20.61 -7.25
N GLY A 37 6.79 20.21 -7.49
CA GLY A 37 6.28 18.88 -7.17
C GLY A 37 6.67 17.80 -8.18
N VAL A 38 6.28 16.56 -7.87
CA VAL A 38 6.45 15.42 -8.78
C VAL A 38 5.71 15.67 -10.10
N LYS A 39 6.38 15.34 -11.20
CA LYS A 39 5.80 15.40 -12.55
C LYS A 39 5.23 14.04 -12.93
N PHE A 40 4.05 14.03 -13.54
CA PHE A 40 3.41 12.80 -13.99
C PHE A 40 3.70 12.55 -15.47
N ASP A 41 3.85 11.28 -15.83
CA ASP A 41 4.04 10.84 -17.22
C ASP A 41 2.92 9.87 -17.61
N LYS A 42 3.25 8.66 -18.08
CA LYS A 42 2.30 7.70 -18.62
C LYS A 42 1.25 7.33 -17.59
N GLU A 43 0.01 7.25 -18.06
CA GLU A 43 -1.12 6.73 -17.31
C GLU A 43 -1.44 5.31 -17.77
N LEU A 44 -1.60 4.41 -16.81
CA LEU A 44 -2.15 3.07 -17.02
C LEU A 44 -3.49 2.98 -16.30
N VAL A 45 -4.52 2.56 -17.03
CA VAL A 45 -5.82 2.23 -16.46
C VAL A 45 -5.93 0.72 -16.35
N GLN A 46 -6.23 0.23 -15.15
CA GLN A 46 -6.44 -1.19 -14.90
C GLN A 46 -7.73 -1.39 -14.11
N ARG A 47 -8.33 -2.56 -14.25
CA ARG A 47 -9.44 -2.98 -13.39
C ARG A 47 -8.97 -4.07 -12.46
N ILE A 48 -9.29 -3.93 -11.18
CA ILE A 48 -8.94 -4.90 -10.15
C ILE A 48 -10.17 -5.28 -9.36
N ARG A 49 -10.28 -6.55 -9.01
CA ARG A 49 -11.30 -7.05 -8.09
C ARG A 49 -10.67 -7.22 -6.71
N ILE A 50 -11.25 -6.56 -5.71
CA ILE A 50 -10.79 -6.60 -4.32
C ILE A 50 -11.91 -7.05 -3.40
N GLY A 51 -11.59 -7.95 -2.46
CA GLY A 51 -12.52 -8.31 -1.40
C GLY A 51 -12.23 -9.65 -0.77
N MET A 52 -13.29 -10.37 -0.41
CA MET A 52 -13.19 -11.68 0.24
C MET A 52 -14.32 -12.61 -0.17
N LYS A 53 -14.02 -13.91 -0.18
CA LYS A 53 -15.00 -14.99 -0.16
C LYS A 53 -14.88 -15.74 1.15
N VAL A 54 -15.99 -15.94 1.84
CA VAL A 54 -16.05 -16.58 3.16
C VAL A 54 -16.99 -17.77 3.07
N LYS A 55 -16.47 -18.97 3.32
CA LYS A 55 -17.24 -20.22 3.30
C LYS A 55 -17.34 -20.81 4.71
N ALA A 56 -18.57 -21.11 5.15
CA ALA A 56 -18.79 -21.75 6.44
C ALA A 56 -18.49 -23.25 6.37
N VAL A 57 -17.50 -23.71 7.14
CA VAL A 57 -17.05 -25.11 7.16
C VAL A 57 -17.17 -25.67 8.59
N GLY A 58 -17.72 -26.88 8.72
CA GLY A 58 -17.84 -27.56 10.02
C GLY A 58 -18.98 -27.06 10.92
N GLY A 59 -19.83 -26.14 10.43
CA GLY A 59 -20.96 -25.59 11.17
C GLY A 59 -21.35 -24.19 10.68
N ASN A 60 -22.30 -23.56 11.36
CA ASN A 60 -22.70 -22.18 11.06
C ASN A 60 -21.62 -21.20 11.52
N CYS A 61 -21.39 -20.12 10.76
CA CYS A 61 -20.56 -19.00 11.19
C CYS A 61 -21.44 -17.81 11.58
N MET A 62 -21.12 -17.14 12.69
CA MET A 62 -21.92 -16.05 13.23
C MET A 62 -21.07 -14.79 13.42
N GLY A 63 -21.64 -13.63 13.10
CA GLY A 63 -21.04 -12.33 13.33
C GLY A 63 -19.66 -12.19 12.71
N VAL A 64 -19.46 -12.68 11.49
CA VAL A 64 -18.20 -12.52 10.77
C VAL A 64 -18.00 -11.04 10.49
N TYR A 65 -16.80 -10.56 10.74
CA TYR A 65 -16.35 -9.22 10.40
C TYR A 65 -15.00 -9.35 9.69
N GLY A 66 -14.87 -8.69 8.55
CA GLY A 66 -13.65 -8.72 7.75
C GLY A 66 -13.26 -7.35 7.26
N THR A 67 -11.95 -7.14 7.11
CA THR A 67 -11.38 -5.95 6.48
C THR A 67 -10.37 -6.32 5.42
N VAL A 68 -10.30 -5.52 4.36
CA VAL A 68 -9.26 -5.62 3.33
C VAL A 68 -8.69 -4.24 3.02
N PRO A 69 -7.37 -4.12 2.75
CA PRO A 69 -6.79 -2.90 2.20
C PRO A 69 -7.46 -2.57 0.87
N PHE A 70 -7.81 -1.31 0.70
CA PHE A 70 -8.62 -0.84 -0.41
C PHE A 70 -7.97 0.42 -0.98
N PRO A 71 -7.66 0.47 -2.29
CA PRO A 71 -7.08 1.65 -2.91
C PRO A 71 -7.90 2.91 -2.64
N MET A 72 -7.20 4.05 -2.60
CA MET A 72 -7.78 5.37 -2.45
C MET A 72 -7.07 6.36 -3.37
N ASP A 73 -7.63 7.56 -3.50
CA ASP A 73 -7.04 8.58 -4.34
C ASP A 73 -5.71 9.10 -3.77
N TRP A 74 -4.76 9.33 -4.68
CA TRP A 74 -3.47 9.98 -4.48
C TRP A 74 -3.21 10.92 -5.65
N PRO A 75 -2.28 11.89 -5.56
CA PRO A 75 -1.92 12.72 -6.71
C PRO A 75 -1.64 11.92 -7.98
N GLU A 76 -0.98 10.77 -7.86
CA GLU A 76 -0.64 9.86 -8.95
C GLU A 76 -1.66 8.71 -9.19
N GLN A 77 -2.73 8.62 -8.40
CA GLN A 77 -3.71 7.53 -8.48
C GLN A 77 -5.16 8.04 -8.36
N LYS A 78 -6.01 7.69 -9.32
CA LYS A 78 -7.47 7.87 -9.19
C LYS A 78 -8.18 6.52 -9.12
N VAL A 79 -9.11 6.37 -8.19
CA VAL A 79 -9.85 5.11 -7.97
C VAL A 79 -11.35 5.34 -8.16
N THR A 80 -11.97 4.50 -8.99
CA THR A 80 -13.42 4.52 -9.23
C THR A 80 -14.01 3.13 -8.98
N VAL A 81 -15.11 3.04 -8.25
CA VAL A 81 -15.86 1.77 -8.14
C VAL A 81 -16.69 1.58 -9.41
N VAL A 82 -16.48 0.47 -10.12
CA VAL A 82 -17.17 0.16 -11.39
C VAL A 82 -18.02 -1.10 -11.33
N GLY A 83 -17.95 -1.87 -10.24
CA GLY A 83 -18.80 -3.04 -10.04
C GLY A 83 -18.77 -3.55 -8.61
N GLU A 84 -19.85 -4.20 -8.19
CA GLU A 84 -20.02 -4.74 -6.84
C GLU A 84 -20.72 -6.09 -6.92
N GLU A 85 -20.20 -7.08 -6.19
CA GLU A 85 -20.74 -8.44 -6.10
C GLU A 85 -20.83 -8.82 -4.62
N PHE A 86 -22.05 -8.74 -4.06
CA PHE A 86 -22.33 -9.03 -2.67
C PHE A 86 -23.42 -10.10 -2.55
N SER A 87 -23.14 -11.19 -1.83
CA SER A 87 -24.17 -12.15 -1.44
C SER A 87 -25.18 -11.50 -0.48
N ALA A 88 -26.43 -11.97 -0.47
CA ALA A 88 -27.50 -11.39 0.36
C ALA A 88 -27.19 -11.33 1.87
N ALA A 89 -26.37 -12.26 2.38
CA ALA A 89 -25.95 -12.29 3.78
C ALA A 89 -24.90 -11.21 4.14
N VAL A 90 -24.27 -10.60 3.13
CA VAL A 90 -23.19 -9.63 3.30
C VAL A 90 -23.75 -8.23 3.52
N LYS A 91 -23.23 -7.56 4.53
CA LYS A 91 -23.45 -6.13 4.78
C LYS A 91 -22.13 -5.38 4.64
N ARG A 92 -22.00 -4.63 3.55
CA ARG A 92 -20.90 -3.67 3.38
C ARG A 92 -21.08 -2.50 4.34
N ARG A 93 -19.99 -2.09 4.98
CA ARG A 93 -19.94 -0.91 5.85
C ARG A 93 -19.22 0.23 5.11
N PRO A 94 -19.40 1.49 5.52
CA PRO A 94 -18.55 2.57 5.05
C PRO A 94 -17.08 2.21 5.18
N ASN A 95 -16.28 2.61 4.19
CA ASN A 95 -14.84 2.41 4.25
C ASN A 95 -14.27 3.16 5.47
N ARG A 96 -13.22 2.59 6.06
CA ARG A 96 -12.49 3.21 7.17
C ARG A 96 -11.16 3.74 6.64
N GLN A 97 -10.87 5.00 6.92
CA GLN A 97 -9.55 5.56 6.71
C GLN A 97 -8.74 5.49 8.00
N VAL A 98 -7.47 5.08 7.91
CA VAL A 98 -6.53 5.07 9.02
C VAL A 98 -5.37 5.99 8.68
N ASP A 99 -5.09 6.93 9.59
CA ASP A 99 -3.99 7.90 9.49
C ASP A 99 -3.95 8.74 8.20
N GLY A 100 -5.08 8.84 7.49
CA GLY A 100 -5.15 9.56 6.21
C GLY A 100 -4.51 8.83 5.02
N THR A 101 -3.82 7.72 5.23
CA THR A 101 -2.95 7.09 4.21
C THR A 101 -3.28 5.63 3.91
N VAL A 102 -4.28 5.07 4.59
CA VAL A 102 -4.79 3.73 4.35
C VAL A 102 -6.31 3.78 4.32
N GLN A 103 -6.91 3.15 3.31
CA GLN A 103 -8.34 2.90 3.27
C GLN A 103 -8.60 1.40 3.39
N GLN A 104 -9.62 1.03 4.17
CA GLN A 104 -10.06 -0.35 4.35
C GLN A 104 -11.51 -0.49 3.93
N MET A 105 -11.82 -1.53 3.16
CA MET A 105 -13.20 -1.99 2.97
C MET A 105 -13.60 -2.87 4.15
N LEU A 106 -14.76 -2.61 4.73
CA LEU A 106 -15.29 -3.31 5.90
C LEU A 106 -16.54 -4.10 5.51
N VAL A 107 -16.58 -5.37 5.91
CA VAL A 107 -17.65 -6.30 5.57
C VAL A 107 -18.11 -7.02 6.82
N THR A 108 -19.43 -7.19 6.97
CA THR A 108 -20.01 -8.01 8.04
C THR A 108 -20.95 -9.06 7.47
N ILE A 109 -20.92 -10.27 8.03
CA ILE A 109 -21.84 -11.37 7.69
C ILE A 109 -22.46 -11.84 9.01
N PRO A 110 -23.69 -11.38 9.36
CA PRO A 110 -24.31 -11.68 10.65
C PRO A 110 -24.47 -13.18 10.91
N GLN A 111 -24.81 -13.94 9.87
CA GLN A 111 -24.96 -15.38 9.90
C GLN A 111 -24.65 -15.96 8.53
N LEU A 112 -23.95 -17.09 8.51
CA LEU A 112 -23.67 -17.90 7.33
C LEU A 112 -23.92 -19.36 7.71
N LYS A 113 -24.85 -20.05 7.03
CA LYS A 113 -25.17 -21.44 7.37
C LYS A 113 -24.06 -22.37 6.90
N SER A 114 -23.93 -23.52 7.56
CA SER A 114 -22.98 -24.56 7.17
C SER A 114 -23.08 -24.87 5.67
N GLY A 115 -21.94 -24.83 4.97
CA GLY A 115 -21.84 -25.08 3.53
C GLY A 115 -22.10 -23.87 2.63
N GLU A 116 -22.67 -22.78 3.15
CA GLU A 116 -22.86 -21.53 2.37
C GLU A 116 -21.53 -20.79 2.17
N GLU A 117 -21.43 -20.10 1.04
CA GLU A 117 -20.36 -19.16 0.72
C GLU A 117 -20.94 -17.75 0.56
N ALA A 118 -20.34 -16.79 1.23
CA ALA A 118 -20.61 -15.37 1.07
C ALA A 118 -19.49 -14.72 0.25
N VAL A 119 -19.88 -14.00 -0.79
CA VAL A 119 -19.01 -13.25 -1.69
C VAL A 119 -19.15 -11.76 -1.39
N ALA A 120 -18.03 -11.07 -1.21
CA ALA A 120 -17.97 -9.64 -1.00
C ALA A 120 -16.84 -9.04 -1.82
N LEU A 121 -17.12 -8.71 -3.08
CA LEU A 121 -16.12 -8.25 -4.04
C LEU A 121 -16.54 -6.90 -4.62
N VAL A 122 -15.55 -6.02 -4.81
CA VAL A 122 -15.70 -4.75 -5.49
C VAL A 122 -14.70 -4.70 -6.62
N THR A 123 -15.17 -4.36 -7.82
CA THR A 123 -14.33 -4.09 -8.97
C THR A 123 -14.04 -2.60 -9.03
N LEU A 124 -12.76 -2.26 -9.02
CA LEU A 124 -12.24 -0.91 -9.09
C LEU A 124 -11.60 -0.68 -10.45
N GLU A 125 -11.85 0.48 -11.05
CA GLU A 125 -11.02 1.02 -12.12
C GLU A 125 -10.01 1.98 -11.48
N VAL A 126 -8.72 1.71 -11.70
CA VAL A 126 -7.61 2.44 -11.11
C VAL A 126 -6.78 3.04 -12.23
N HIS A 127 -6.71 4.37 -12.24
CA HIS A 127 -5.84 5.16 -13.11
C HIS A 127 -4.56 5.44 -12.33
N ARG A 128 -3.42 4.91 -12.78
CA ARG A 128 -2.10 5.09 -12.14
C ARG A 128 -1.17 5.79 -13.11
N ARG A 129 -0.56 6.89 -12.66
CA ARG A 129 0.45 7.63 -13.41
C ARG A 129 1.86 7.31 -12.90
N SER A 130 2.80 7.10 -13.82
CA SER A 130 4.23 7.10 -13.48
C SER A 130 4.67 8.48 -13.02
N ILE A 131 5.76 8.53 -12.25
CA ILE A 131 6.36 9.77 -11.77
C ILE A 131 7.72 9.95 -12.42
N LEU A 132 7.98 11.12 -12.99
CA LEU A 132 9.29 11.52 -13.49
C LEU A 132 10.11 12.22 -12.40
N PRO A 133 11.44 12.07 -12.42
CA PRO A 133 12.30 12.88 -11.57
C PRO A 133 12.16 14.37 -11.93
N PRO A 134 12.37 15.28 -10.96
CA PRO A 134 12.36 16.71 -11.21
C PRO A 134 13.56 17.13 -12.08
N ASP A 135 13.36 18.15 -12.94
CA ASP A 135 14.41 18.64 -13.84
C ASP A 135 15.55 19.36 -13.09
N ASP A 136 15.21 20.14 -12.06
CA ASP A 136 16.16 20.88 -11.23
C ASP A 136 16.04 20.41 -9.78
N THR A 137 17.02 19.63 -9.34
CA THR A 137 17.09 19.07 -7.98
C THR A 137 17.77 20.02 -6.98
N THR A 138 18.43 21.08 -7.47
CA THR A 138 19.17 22.04 -6.64
C THR A 138 18.24 22.95 -5.84
N VAL A 139 16.95 22.96 -6.17
CA VAL A 139 15.92 23.74 -5.46
C VAL A 139 15.51 23.11 -4.13
N PHE A 140 15.87 21.85 -3.89
CA PHE A 140 15.42 21.10 -2.72
C PHE A 140 16.42 21.16 -1.56
N SER A 141 15.88 21.12 -0.35
CA SER A 141 16.64 21.07 0.90
C SER A 141 16.03 20.05 1.87
N ILE A 142 16.86 19.52 2.77
CA ILE A 142 16.39 18.67 3.87
C ILE A 142 15.63 19.58 4.85
N PRO A 143 14.36 19.28 5.18
CA PRO A 143 13.56 20.14 6.04
C PRO A 143 14.10 20.15 7.47
N THR A 144 14.06 21.32 8.09
CA THR A 144 14.19 21.44 9.54
C THR A 144 12.94 20.92 10.25
N LYS A 145 13.05 20.56 11.53
CA LYS A 145 11.93 20.01 12.32
C LYS A 145 10.75 20.98 12.50
N ASP A 146 10.97 22.27 12.27
CA ASP A 146 9.97 23.33 12.39
C ASP A 146 9.23 23.58 11.07
N GLN A 147 9.79 23.14 9.94
CA GLN A 147 9.14 23.14 8.63
C GLN A 147 8.23 21.91 8.42
N LEU A 148 8.22 20.97 9.37
CA LEU A 148 7.47 19.72 9.24
C LEU A 148 6.15 19.78 10.00
N ASP A 149 5.07 19.59 9.26
CA ASP A 149 3.76 19.27 9.82
C ASP A 149 3.80 17.94 10.59
N ALA A 150 2.86 17.76 11.52
CA ALA A 150 2.84 16.60 12.42
C ALA A 150 2.71 15.25 11.68
N ASP A 151 1.99 15.24 10.57
CA ASP A 151 1.76 14.09 9.69
C ASP A 151 3.02 13.68 8.90
N VAL A 152 3.93 14.61 8.62
CA VAL A 152 5.24 14.33 8.03
C VAL A 152 6.27 13.99 9.11
N LYS A 153 6.28 14.72 10.22
CA LYS A 153 7.24 14.57 11.33
C LYS A 153 7.26 13.17 11.93
N ARG A 154 6.13 12.45 11.91
CA ARG A 154 6.05 11.04 12.34
C ARG A 154 7.01 10.13 11.55
N TYR A 155 7.30 10.46 10.29
CA TYR A 155 8.19 9.70 9.41
C TYR A 155 9.68 9.97 9.66
N LEU A 156 10.02 10.62 10.77
CA LEU A 156 11.38 10.63 11.34
C LEU A 156 11.57 9.56 12.42
N SER A 157 10.48 9.01 12.97
CA SER A 157 10.55 8.05 14.07
C SER A 157 10.82 6.62 13.59
N PRO A 158 11.40 5.75 14.44
CA PRO A 158 11.45 4.31 14.18
C PRO A 158 10.03 3.73 14.05
N SER A 159 9.92 2.63 13.31
CA SER A 159 8.66 1.90 13.14
C SER A 159 8.94 0.39 12.96
N PRO A 160 7.90 -0.48 12.96
CA PRO A 160 8.12 -1.91 12.76
C PRO A 160 8.99 -2.19 11.53
N LYS A 161 10.12 -2.89 11.74
CA LYS A 161 11.13 -3.26 10.73
C LYS A 161 11.97 -2.10 10.16
N ILE A 162 11.82 -0.89 10.69
CA ILE A 162 12.61 0.30 10.34
C ILE A 162 13.30 0.81 11.61
N GLU A 163 14.39 0.13 11.98
CA GLU A 163 15.14 0.38 13.22
C GLU A 163 16.04 1.64 13.15
N SER A 164 15.51 2.78 12.69
CA SER A 164 16.26 4.03 12.46
C SER A 164 16.95 4.60 13.71
N ALA A 165 16.50 4.22 14.91
CA ALA A 165 17.12 4.62 16.17
C ALA A 165 18.36 3.79 16.54
N HIS A 166 18.58 2.64 15.89
CA HIS A 166 19.65 1.72 16.21
C HIS A 166 21.03 2.34 15.92
N LYS A 167 22.02 2.06 16.78
CA LYS A 167 23.34 2.70 16.72
C LYS A 167 24.03 2.49 15.36
N SER A 168 24.06 1.26 14.86
CA SER A 168 24.71 0.94 13.57
C SER A 168 24.08 1.67 12.38
N ILE A 169 22.75 1.86 12.39
CA ILE A 169 22.04 2.61 11.35
C ILE A 169 22.40 4.10 11.44
N LYS A 170 22.46 4.67 12.65
CA LYS A 170 22.87 6.06 12.87
C LYS A 170 24.32 6.32 12.47
N ASP A 171 25.23 5.43 12.86
CA ASP A 171 26.65 5.56 12.54
C ASP A 171 26.85 5.55 11.03
N LEU A 172 26.22 4.59 10.33
CA LEU A 172 26.31 4.49 8.87
C LEU A 172 25.65 5.68 8.15
N SER A 173 24.45 6.11 8.59
CA SER A 173 23.79 7.29 8.02
C SER A 173 24.68 8.53 8.15
N LYS A 174 25.31 8.72 9.32
CA LYS A 174 26.25 9.81 9.56
C LYS A 174 27.49 9.71 8.67
N GLU A 175 28.01 8.51 8.43
CA GLU A 175 29.16 8.28 7.55
C GLU A 175 28.83 8.66 6.10
N ILE A 176 27.74 8.12 5.54
CA ILE A 176 27.30 8.39 4.16
C ILE A 176 27.05 9.89 3.97
N LEU A 177 26.27 10.50 4.87
CA LEU A 177 25.95 11.93 4.79
C LEU A 177 27.16 12.82 5.06
N GLY A 178 28.11 12.38 5.90
CA GLY A 178 29.38 13.07 6.12
C GLY A 178 30.25 13.12 4.85
N GLY A 179 30.24 12.05 4.06
CA GLY A 179 30.90 12.00 2.74
C GLY A 179 30.20 12.84 1.66
N ALA A 180 28.90 13.11 1.84
CA ALA A 180 28.08 13.92 0.92
C ALA A 180 27.78 15.34 1.46
N LYS A 181 28.47 15.80 2.51
CA LYS A 181 28.15 17.05 3.23
C LYS A 181 28.19 18.31 2.36
N ASP A 182 29.05 18.32 1.33
CA ASP A 182 29.25 19.46 0.42
C ASP A 182 28.32 19.37 -0.80
N LYS A 183 27.50 18.32 -0.88
CA LYS A 183 26.49 18.11 -1.93
C LYS A 183 25.14 18.69 -1.53
N ASN A 184 24.28 18.91 -2.52
CA ASN A 184 22.92 19.36 -2.25
C ASN A 184 22.07 18.26 -1.59
N ALA A 185 20.89 18.61 -1.07
CA ALA A 185 20.04 17.67 -0.33
C ALA A 185 19.60 16.46 -1.16
N TRP A 186 19.34 16.64 -2.45
CA TRP A 186 18.98 15.55 -3.35
C TRP A 186 20.10 14.52 -3.46
N GLU A 187 21.31 14.99 -3.74
CA GLU A 187 22.51 14.18 -3.87
C GLU A 187 22.90 13.47 -2.55
N GLN A 188 22.59 14.08 -1.40
CA GLN A 188 22.74 13.43 -0.09
C GLN A 188 21.81 12.23 0.09
N VAL A 189 20.53 12.36 -0.31
CA VAL A 189 19.59 11.23 -0.29
C VAL A 189 19.97 10.18 -1.34
N GLU A 190 20.43 10.61 -2.51
CA GLU A 190 20.91 9.71 -3.56
C GLU A 190 22.11 8.89 -3.10
N ALA A 191 23.03 9.47 -2.31
CA ALA A 191 24.15 8.72 -1.72
C ALA A 191 23.67 7.60 -0.77
N ILE A 192 22.59 7.82 -0.01
CA ILE A 192 21.97 6.76 0.81
C ILE A 192 21.36 5.68 -0.09
N TYR A 193 20.66 6.09 -1.14
CA TYR A 193 20.04 5.18 -2.12
C TYR A 193 21.07 4.29 -2.80
N ASP A 194 22.16 4.88 -3.31
CA ASP A 194 23.25 4.21 -3.99
C ASP A 194 23.94 3.22 -3.04
N TRP A 195 24.26 3.67 -1.82
CA TRP A 195 24.88 2.79 -0.83
C TRP A 195 24.05 1.54 -0.57
N VAL A 196 22.72 1.67 -0.38
CA VAL A 196 21.85 0.52 -0.14
C VAL A 196 21.87 -0.45 -1.32
N ARG A 197 21.78 0.05 -2.55
CA ARG A 197 21.75 -0.77 -3.76
C ARG A 197 23.07 -1.46 -4.05
N GLU A 198 24.17 -0.82 -3.74
CA GLU A 198 25.52 -1.36 -3.95
C GLU A 198 25.94 -2.34 -2.86
N ASN A 199 25.38 -2.23 -1.66
CA ASN A 199 25.82 -2.99 -0.49
C ASN A 199 24.81 -4.03 0.02
N VAL A 200 23.61 -4.12 -0.55
CA VAL A 200 22.60 -5.11 -0.16
C VAL A 200 22.12 -5.87 -1.39
N GLU A 201 22.44 -7.15 -1.44
CA GLU A 201 22.02 -8.06 -2.50
C GLU A 201 20.52 -8.36 -2.41
N TYR A 202 19.83 -8.32 -3.56
CA TYR A 202 18.44 -8.73 -3.61
C TYR A 202 18.32 -10.25 -3.50
N THR A 203 17.68 -10.73 -2.45
CA THR A 203 17.38 -12.15 -2.24
C THR A 203 15.99 -12.32 -1.65
N ASN A 204 15.17 -13.18 -2.24
CA ASN A 204 13.87 -13.51 -1.65
C ASN A 204 14.05 -14.22 -0.30
N GLY A 205 13.26 -13.85 0.70
CA GLY A 205 13.36 -14.44 2.03
C GLY A 205 12.24 -13.96 2.96
N PRO A 206 12.22 -14.45 4.21
CA PRO A 206 11.28 -13.96 5.21
C PRO A 206 11.64 -12.52 5.61
N LEU A 207 10.64 -11.67 5.89
CA LEU A 207 10.83 -10.31 6.37
C LEU A 207 11.67 -10.24 7.68
N LYS A 208 12.85 -9.63 7.60
CA LYS A 208 13.82 -9.48 8.70
C LYS A 208 13.82 -8.05 9.26
N GLY A 209 13.83 -7.03 8.39
CA GLY A 209 13.88 -5.60 8.74
C GLY A 209 15.23 -4.93 8.47
N ALA A 210 15.29 -3.61 8.64
CA ALA A 210 16.42 -2.77 8.23
C ALA A 210 17.75 -3.16 8.90
N LEU A 211 17.74 -3.43 10.21
CA LEU A 211 18.96 -3.82 10.92
C LEU A 211 19.53 -5.15 10.43
N ALA A 212 18.66 -6.10 10.10
CA ALA A 212 19.07 -7.39 9.55
C ALA A 212 19.59 -7.23 8.12
N ALA A 213 18.92 -6.43 7.28
CA ALA A 213 19.39 -6.11 5.93
C ALA A 213 20.81 -5.51 5.95
N LEU A 214 21.07 -4.58 6.88
CA LEU A 214 22.41 -4.00 7.07
C LEU A 214 23.45 -5.05 7.48
N LYS A 215 23.11 -5.95 8.39
CA LYS A 215 24.04 -6.96 8.93
C LYS A 215 24.32 -8.07 7.91
N ASP A 216 23.27 -8.60 7.30
CA ASP A 216 23.31 -9.77 6.43
C ASP A 216 23.73 -9.40 5.00
N LYS A 217 23.61 -8.11 4.63
CA LYS A 217 23.90 -7.60 3.29
C LYS A 217 23.05 -8.24 2.20
N ASN A 218 21.87 -8.74 2.58
CA ASN A 218 20.87 -9.28 1.67
C ASN A 218 19.44 -9.12 2.21
N GLY A 219 18.48 -9.14 1.30
CA GLY A 219 17.05 -9.15 1.59
C GLY A 219 16.21 -8.85 0.35
N ASP A 220 14.90 -8.86 0.48
CA ASP A 220 14.01 -8.60 -0.65
C ASP A 220 13.66 -7.09 -0.76
N CYS A 221 12.64 -6.78 -1.58
CA CYS A 221 12.17 -5.40 -1.75
C CYS A 221 11.79 -4.71 -0.42
N GLU A 222 11.32 -5.48 0.56
CA GLU A 222 10.94 -4.99 1.87
C GLU A 222 12.16 -4.64 2.73
N GLU A 223 13.21 -5.46 2.73
CA GLU A 223 14.46 -5.17 3.43
C GLU A 223 15.18 -3.95 2.87
N LEU A 224 15.35 -3.88 1.55
CA LEU A 224 16.03 -2.75 0.89
C LEU A 224 15.27 -1.45 1.12
N THR A 225 13.94 -1.48 0.99
CA THR A 225 13.06 -0.34 1.31
C THR A 225 13.19 0.07 2.78
N SER A 226 13.17 -0.89 3.70
CA SER A 226 13.26 -0.61 5.13
C SER A 226 14.61 -0.01 5.51
N LEU A 227 15.72 -0.51 4.95
CA LEU A 227 17.06 0.00 5.22
C LEU A 227 17.25 1.42 4.67
N PHE A 228 16.83 1.68 3.43
CA PHE A 228 16.87 3.02 2.86
C PHE A 228 16.11 4.02 3.75
N ILE A 229 14.88 3.69 4.15
CA ILE A 229 14.07 4.55 5.03
C ILE A 229 14.76 4.72 6.39
N ALA A 230 15.32 3.65 6.98
CA ALA A 230 15.98 3.73 8.28
C ALA A 230 17.19 4.67 8.26
N LEU A 231 17.99 4.62 7.18
CA LEU A 231 19.14 5.50 6.97
C LEU A 231 18.72 6.95 6.73
N CYS A 232 17.68 7.19 5.92
CA CYS A 232 17.12 8.53 5.73
C CYS A 232 16.66 9.14 7.06
N ARG A 233 15.87 8.39 7.84
CA ARG A 233 15.35 8.84 9.13
C ARG A 233 16.45 9.13 10.15
N ALA A 234 17.50 8.30 10.18
CA ALA A 234 18.67 8.54 11.01
C ALA A 234 19.43 9.83 10.63
N GLY A 235 19.34 10.23 9.36
CA GLY A 235 19.84 11.49 8.82
C GLY A 235 18.88 12.69 8.94
N ASN A 236 17.77 12.55 9.67
CA ASN A 236 16.68 13.53 9.76
C ASN A 236 15.95 13.84 8.44
N ILE A 237 15.97 12.92 7.47
CA ILE A 237 15.19 13.02 6.23
C ILE A 237 13.91 12.19 6.43
N PRO A 238 12.70 12.80 6.38
CA PRO A 238 11.47 12.02 6.48
C PRO A 238 11.34 11.09 5.29
N ALA A 239 11.04 9.82 5.56
CA ALA A 239 10.89 8.80 4.52
C ALA A 239 9.82 7.79 4.94
N ARG A 240 9.08 7.20 4.00
CA ARG A 240 7.97 6.27 4.27
C ARG A 240 7.89 5.17 3.23
N THR A 241 7.21 4.07 3.55
CA THR A 241 6.95 2.98 2.59
C THR A 241 5.69 3.26 1.77
N VAL A 242 5.70 2.89 0.50
CA VAL A 242 4.50 2.78 -0.35
C VAL A 242 4.27 1.31 -0.68
N TRP A 243 3.04 0.85 -0.47
CA TRP A 243 2.64 -0.54 -0.64
C TRP A 243 1.78 -0.70 -1.87
N VAL A 244 2.21 -1.60 -2.76
CA VAL A 244 1.47 -2.05 -3.93
C VAL A 244 1.36 -3.59 -3.89
N PRO A 245 0.50 -4.22 -4.70
CA PRO A 245 0.43 -5.68 -4.77
C PRO A 245 1.78 -6.33 -5.05
N GLY A 246 2.24 -7.17 -4.12
CA GLY A 246 3.46 -7.97 -4.25
C GLY A 246 4.77 -7.18 -4.24
N HIS A 247 4.76 -5.90 -3.87
CA HIS A 247 5.97 -5.07 -3.84
C HIS A 247 5.82 -3.86 -2.91
N CYS A 248 6.93 -3.29 -2.48
CA CYS A 248 6.95 -2.00 -1.82
C CYS A 248 8.16 -1.17 -2.26
N TYR A 249 8.04 0.15 -2.15
CA TYR A 249 9.11 1.08 -2.45
C TYR A 249 9.09 2.26 -1.48
N PRO A 250 10.24 2.91 -1.23
CA PRO A 250 10.29 4.10 -0.39
C PRO A 250 9.87 5.38 -1.13
N GLU A 251 9.33 6.32 -0.36
CA GLU A 251 9.33 7.75 -0.67
C GLU A 251 10.17 8.51 0.36
N PHE A 252 10.90 9.52 -0.06
CA PHE A 252 11.60 10.49 0.80
C PHE A 252 11.01 11.89 0.64
N TYR A 253 11.15 12.73 1.65
CA TYR A 253 10.53 14.05 1.69
C TYR A 253 11.60 15.16 1.73
N LEU A 254 11.47 16.14 0.84
CA LEU A 254 12.29 17.35 0.81
C LEU A 254 11.39 18.58 0.70
N VAL A 255 11.93 19.76 0.97
CA VAL A 255 11.25 21.05 0.77
C VAL A 255 11.94 21.87 -0.29
N ASP A 256 11.16 22.57 -1.12
CA ASP A 256 11.68 23.50 -2.12
C ASP A 256 12.06 24.87 -1.51
N ARG A 257 12.49 25.81 -2.34
CA ARG A 257 12.88 27.18 -1.94
C ARG A 257 11.77 27.98 -1.25
N SER A 258 10.49 27.64 -1.48
CA SER A 258 9.34 28.26 -0.83
C SER A 258 9.00 27.63 0.53
N GLY A 259 9.67 26.52 0.88
CA GLY A 259 9.34 25.72 2.06
C GLY A 259 8.20 24.73 1.84
N GLN A 260 7.64 24.65 0.62
CA GLN A 260 6.66 23.63 0.27
C GLN A 260 7.36 22.28 0.16
N GLY A 261 6.82 21.28 0.86
CA GLY A 261 7.40 19.95 0.85
C GLY A 261 6.75 18.97 -0.12
N HIS A 262 7.57 18.01 -0.55
CA HIS A 262 7.33 17.13 -1.68
C HIS A 262 7.83 15.72 -1.35
N TRP A 263 7.02 14.71 -1.70
CA TRP A 263 7.39 13.29 -1.58
C TRP A 263 7.93 12.78 -2.91
N PHE A 264 9.11 12.20 -2.90
CA PHE A 264 9.78 11.64 -4.08
C PHE A 264 9.95 10.14 -3.92
N PRO A 265 9.47 9.33 -4.87
CA PRO A 265 9.65 7.89 -4.83
C PRO A 265 11.06 7.49 -5.28
N CYS A 266 11.53 6.33 -4.83
CA CYS A 266 12.65 5.65 -5.48
C CYS A 266 12.50 4.13 -5.40
N GLN A 267 13.05 3.42 -6.38
CA GLN A 267 13.00 1.98 -6.48
C GLN A 267 14.26 1.37 -5.83
N ALA A 268 14.14 0.93 -4.58
CA ALA A 268 15.27 0.39 -3.82
C ALA A 268 15.75 -0.98 -4.35
N ALA A 269 14.85 -1.80 -4.91
CA ALA A 269 15.14 -3.13 -5.45
C ALA A 269 14.80 -3.24 -6.95
N GLY A 270 15.61 -3.92 -7.76
CA GLY A 270 15.40 -4.04 -9.21
C GLY A 270 15.98 -2.84 -9.98
N SER A 271 15.38 -2.46 -11.11
CA SER A 271 15.87 -1.36 -11.96
C SER A 271 16.01 -0.04 -11.20
N ARG A 272 17.09 0.71 -11.49
CA ARG A 272 17.32 2.02 -10.88
C ARG A 272 16.19 2.98 -11.26
N ALA A 273 15.57 3.60 -10.26
CA ALA A 273 14.67 4.73 -10.41
C ALA A 273 14.78 5.59 -9.15
N PHE A 274 15.19 6.85 -9.28
CA PHE A 274 15.40 7.75 -8.14
C PHE A 274 14.74 9.10 -8.43
N GLY A 275 13.90 9.58 -7.52
CA GLY A 275 13.08 10.78 -7.73
C GLY A 275 11.86 10.58 -8.63
N GLY A 276 11.78 9.43 -9.27
CA GLY A 276 10.67 9.00 -10.13
C GLY A 276 10.46 7.50 -10.00
N ILE A 277 9.32 7.01 -10.50
CA ILE A 277 8.99 5.59 -10.46
C ILE A 277 8.10 5.16 -11.64
N PRO A 278 8.49 4.12 -12.41
CA PRO A 278 7.69 3.55 -13.47
C PRO A 278 6.70 2.48 -12.95
N GLU A 279 6.13 2.69 -11.76
CA GLU A 279 5.25 1.71 -11.09
C GLU A 279 3.77 2.07 -11.31
N HIS A 280 3.03 1.16 -11.94
CA HIS A 280 1.63 1.36 -12.26
C HIS A 280 0.70 0.49 -11.43
N ARG A 281 1.20 -0.40 -10.57
CA ARG A 281 0.35 -1.18 -9.69
C ARG A 281 -0.42 -0.26 -8.72
N PRO A 282 -1.63 -0.66 -8.29
CA PRO A 282 -2.45 0.15 -7.41
C PRO A 282 -1.77 0.36 -6.05
N ILE A 283 -1.69 1.62 -5.61
CA ILE A 283 -1.25 1.98 -4.28
C ILE A 283 -2.37 1.60 -3.31
N LEU A 284 -2.04 0.70 -2.39
CA LEU A 284 -2.93 0.27 -1.31
C LEU A 284 -2.77 1.16 -0.08
N GLN A 285 -1.53 1.50 0.27
CA GLN A 285 -1.18 2.15 1.53
C GLN A 285 0.09 2.97 1.38
N LYS A 286 0.15 4.13 2.06
CA LYS A 286 1.41 4.86 2.27
C LYS A 286 1.71 4.98 3.76
N GLY A 287 2.93 4.65 4.17
CA GLY A 287 3.38 4.60 5.55
C GLY A 287 3.77 3.20 6.02
N ASP A 288 4.30 3.15 7.24
CA ASP A 288 4.99 1.97 7.79
C ASP A 288 4.75 1.80 9.30
N SER A 289 3.77 2.50 9.86
CA SER A 289 3.50 2.48 11.30
C SER A 289 2.04 2.81 11.59
N PHE A 290 1.20 1.79 11.64
CA PHE A 290 -0.25 1.94 11.80
C PHE A 290 -0.73 1.37 13.12
N LYS A 291 -1.67 2.06 13.75
CA LYS A 291 -2.44 1.50 14.87
C LYS A 291 -3.73 0.91 14.30
N ASP A 292 -3.78 -0.42 14.23
CA ASP A 292 -5.00 -1.09 13.76
C ASP A 292 -6.10 -1.00 14.83
N VAL A 293 -7.28 -0.54 14.44
CA VAL A 293 -8.48 -0.48 15.30
C VAL A 293 -8.90 -1.90 15.73
N ASP A 294 -8.73 -2.88 14.85
CA ASP A 294 -9.17 -4.26 15.08
C ASP A 294 -8.09 -5.08 15.82
N ARG A 295 -6.83 -4.63 15.75
CA ARG A 295 -5.66 -5.26 16.41
C ARG A 295 -4.83 -4.21 17.18
N PRO A 296 -5.37 -3.63 18.28
CA PRO A 296 -4.79 -2.43 18.90
C PRO A 296 -3.52 -2.67 19.73
N ARG A 297 -3.10 -3.91 19.92
CA ARG A 297 -2.00 -4.27 20.84
C ARG A 297 -0.63 -3.88 20.32
N GLU A 298 -0.45 -3.86 19.00
CA GLU A 298 0.85 -3.59 18.37
C GLU A 298 0.69 -2.62 17.21
N ARG A 299 1.77 -1.91 16.90
CA ARG A 299 1.84 -1.14 15.65
C ARG A 299 2.15 -2.10 14.51
N MET A 300 1.37 -1.99 13.46
CA MET A 300 1.52 -2.78 12.23
C MET A 300 2.37 -2.01 11.23
N ARG A 301 3.22 -2.73 10.48
CA ARG A 301 3.98 -2.12 9.37
C ARG A 301 3.07 -1.70 8.23
N TYR A 302 2.08 -2.53 7.92
CA TYR A 302 0.96 -2.19 7.04
C TYR A 302 -0.29 -2.87 7.60
N LEU A 303 -1.48 -2.35 7.28
CA LEU A 303 -2.72 -3.01 7.64
C LEU A 303 -2.96 -4.13 6.64
N SER A 304 -2.81 -5.37 7.07
CA SER A 304 -3.17 -6.54 6.26
C SER A 304 -4.67 -6.76 6.29
N GLU A 305 -5.15 -7.65 5.43
CA GLU A 305 -6.46 -8.27 5.55
C GLU A 305 -6.65 -8.88 6.94
N TYR A 306 -7.90 -8.85 7.41
CA TYR A 306 -8.28 -9.34 8.72
C TYR A 306 -9.68 -9.96 8.66
N LEU A 307 -9.88 -11.03 9.42
CA LEU A 307 -11.18 -11.67 9.59
C LEU A 307 -11.33 -12.12 11.05
N THR A 308 -12.53 -11.95 11.60
CA THR A 308 -12.93 -12.47 12.90
C THR A 308 -14.39 -12.91 12.87
N GLY A 309 -14.83 -13.65 13.89
CA GLY A 309 -16.20 -14.11 14.04
C GLY A 309 -16.53 -14.45 15.49
N LYS A 310 -17.82 -14.65 15.79
CA LYS A 310 -18.28 -15.09 17.12
C LYS A 310 -18.06 -16.60 17.27
N VAL A 311 -17.36 -16.99 18.33
CA VAL A 311 -17.25 -18.40 18.73
C VAL A 311 -18.59 -18.83 19.33
N VAL A 312 -19.25 -19.80 18.69
CA VAL A 312 -20.51 -20.37 19.15
C VAL A 312 -20.39 -21.90 19.24
N LYS A 313 -21.10 -22.52 20.18
CA LYS A 313 -21.08 -23.98 20.35
C LYS A 313 -21.65 -24.66 19.09
N GLY A 314 -20.88 -25.57 18.49
CA GLY A 314 -21.23 -26.19 17.21
C GLY A 314 -21.09 -25.25 16.00
N GLY A 315 -20.43 -24.10 16.17
CA GLY A 315 -20.10 -23.19 15.08
C GLY A 315 -18.93 -23.71 14.24
N GLY A 316 -18.96 -23.36 12.96
CA GLY A 316 -17.90 -23.68 12.01
C GLY A 316 -16.77 -22.66 12.03
N GLU A 317 -15.57 -23.09 11.64
CA GLU A 317 -14.45 -22.19 11.36
C GLU A 317 -14.49 -21.83 9.86
N PRO A 318 -14.70 -20.55 9.52
CA PRO A 318 -14.84 -20.15 8.13
C PRO A 318 -13.52 -20.30 7.38
N HIS A 319 -13.59 -20.83 6.16
CA HIS A 319 -12.51 -20.70 5.20
C HIS A 319 -12.65 -19.36 4.48
N VAL A 320 -11.59 -18.56 4.46
CA VAL A 320 -11.57 -17.27 3.78
C VAL A 320 -10.56 -17.28 2.65
N ARG A 321 -10.95 -16.73 1.50
CA ARG A 321 -10.04 -16.35 0.42
C ARG A 321 -10.15 -14.85 0.21
N PHE A 322 -9.06 -14.13 0.44
CA PHE A 322 -8.96 -12.74 0.05
C PHE A 322 -8.67 -12.65 -1.45
N ILE A 323 -9.36 -11.74 -2.13
CA ILE A 323 -9.26 -11.56 -3.57
C ILE A 323 -8.60 -10.22 -3.82
N ARG A 324 -7.56 -10.24 -4.66
CA ARG A 324 -6.90 -9.08 -5.24
C ARG A 324 -6.36 -9.51 -6.60
N GLU A 325 -7.20 -9.40 -7.61
CA GLU A 325 -6.96 -9.98 -8.93
C GLU A 325 -7.23 -8.93 -10.01
N ASP A 326 -6.39 -8.88 -11.04
CA ASP A 326 -6.65 -8.06 -12.22
C ASP A 326 -7.85 -8.61 -12.98
N VAL A 327 -8.68 -7.72 -13.48
CA VAL A 327 -9.82 -8.04 -14.34
C VAL A 327 -9.42 -7.65 -15.75
N ALA A 328 -9.37 -8.63 -16.65
CA ALA A 328 -9.15 -8.38 -18.07
C ALA A 328 -10.09 -7.25 -18.53
N THR A 329 -9.52 -6.24 -19.18
CA THR A 329 -10.33 -5.19 -19.82
C THR A 329 -10.74 -5.71 -21.20
N ASP A 330 -12.03 -5.61 -21.56
CA ASP A 330 -12.51 -5.93 -22.91
C ASP A 330 -12.08 -4.86 -23.93
N LYS A 331 -10.76 -4.61 -24.05
CA LYS A 331 -10.16 -3.72 -25.03
C LYS A 331 -9.08 -4.50 -25.80
N PRO A 332 -9.04 -4.45 -27.15
CA PRO A 332 -8.02 -5.16 -27.91
C PRO A 332 -6.63 -4.69 -27.49
N LEU A 333 -5.69 -5.63 -27.36
CA LEU A 333 -4.28 -5.34 -27.13
C LEU A 333 -3.76 -4.40 -28.22
N ASP A 334 -3.30 -3.22 -27.83
CA ASP A 334 -2.28 -2.51 -28.59
C ASP A 334 -0.94 -3.11 -28.15
N ASP A 335 -0.18 -3.62 -29.12
CA ASP A 335 0.96 -4.54 -28.95
C ASP A 335 2.24 -3.81 -28.49
N THR A 336 2.18 -3.15 -27.33
CA THR A 336 3.34 -2.55 -26.67
C THR A 336 3.34 -2.83 -25.17
N THR A 337 3.09 -4.09 -24.78
CA THR A 337 3.29 -4.52 -23.39
C THR A 337 4.77 -4.90 -23.22
N PRO A 338 5.57 -4.17 -22.40
CA PRO A 338 6.88 -4.69 -22.04
C PRO A 338 6.70 -5.90 -21.11
N ASP A 339 7.47 -6.95 -21.39
CA ASP A 339 7.54 -8.20 -20.63
C ASP A 339 7.64 -7.95 -19.12
N ILE A 340 6.66 -8.46 -18.37
CA ILE A 340 6.49 -8.29 -16.91
C ILE A 340 6.98 -9.55 -16.16
N SER A 341 7.98 -10.24 -16.70
CA SER A 341 8.68 -11.28 -15.97
C SER A 341 9.49 -10.67 -14.79
N PRO A 342 9.65 -11.38 -13.67
CA PRO A 342 10.60 -10.96 -12.64
C PRO A 342 11.97 -10.76 -13.28
N ILE A 343 12.54 -9.57 -13.10
CA ILE A 343 13.89 -9.26 -13.57
C ILE A 343 14.85 -10.24 -12.88
N GLN A 344 15.29 -11.25 -13.63
CA GLN A 344 16.43 -12.06 -13.24
C GLN A 344 17.67 -11.16 -13.20
N PRO A 345 18.59 -11.34 -12.23
CA PRO A 345 19.81 -10.55 -12.18
C PRO A 345 20.54 -10.67 -13.52
N ALA A 346 21.01 -9.52 -14.02
CA ALA A 346 21.85 -9.45 -15.20
C ALA A 346 23.01 -10.44 -15.05
N GLN A 347 23.14 -11.37 -16.00
CA GLN A 347 24.29 -12.25 -16.08
C GLN A 347 25.54 -11.38 -16.24
N GLU A 348 26.39 -11.45 -15.24
CA GLU A 348 27.72 -10.85 -15.21
C GLU A 348 28.52 -11.35 -16.42
N SER A 349 28.98 -10.44 -17.28
CA SER A 349 29.90 -10.77 -18.37
C SER A 349 31.23 -11.25 -17.77
N LYS A 350 31.44 -12.57 -17.72
CA LYS A 350 32.68 -13.17 -17.24
C LYS A 350 33.85 -12.81 -18.16
N ASN A 351 34.86 -12.18 -17.58
CA ASN A 351 36.20 -12.10 -18.14
C ASN A 351 36.82 -13.52 -18.20
N PRO A 352 37.48 -13.93 -19.29
CA PRO A 352 38.05 -15.27 -19.42
C PRO A 352 39.46 -15.31 -18.82
N ALA A 353 39.57 -15.61 -17.53
CA ALA A 353 40.83 -16.06 -16.92
C ALA A 353 40.55 -16.71 -15.55
N GLU A 354 40.34 -18.03 -15.54
CA GLU A 354 40.81 -19.02 -14.55
C GLU A 354 39.97 -20.30 -14.67
N GLU A 355 40.47 -21.24 -15.46
CA GLU A 355 40.08 -22.64 -15.39
C GLU A 355 40.73 -23.29 -14.16
N GLY A 356 39.95 -24.09 -13.40
CA GLY A 356 40.52 -25.18 -12.62
C GLY A 356 39.90 -25.48 -11.26
N ARG A 357 38.72 -26.15 -11.24
CA ARG A 357 38.43 -27.32 -10.37
C ARG A 357 37.01 -27.87 -10.59
N PRO A 358 36.80 -29.19 -10.55
CA PRO A 358 35.49 -29.80 -10.83
C PRO A 358 34.53 -29.66 -9.65
N ARG A 359 33.28 -29.27 -9.93
CA ARG A 359 32.14 -29.34 -8.99
C ARG A 359 31.37 -30.65 -9.21
N ALA A 360 30.97 -31.28 -8.10
CA ALA A 360 30.17 -32.49 -8.05
C ALA A 360 28.71 -32.24 -8.52
N PRO A 361 27.95 -33.29 -8.90
CA PRO A 361 26.60 -33.13 -9.44
C PRO A 361 25.61 -32.70 -8.36
N ILE A 362 24.71 -31.78 -8.72
CA ILE A 362 23.56 -31.39 -7.89
C ILE A 362 22.33 -32.01 -8.56
N ASP A 363 21.74 -33.00 -7.90
CA ASP A 363 20.46 -33.59 -8.25
C ASP A 363 19.30 -32.67 -7.83
N GLY A 364 18.26 -32.62 -8.67
CA GLY A 364 16.86 -32.57 -8.23
C GLY A 364 16.23 -31.20 -8.01
N ASP A 365 15.44 -30.77 -8.99
CA ASP A 365 14.32 -29.85 -8.84
C ASP A 365 13.40 -30.30 -7.68
N ASP A 366 13.15 -29.41 -6.72
CA ASP A 366 12.01 -29.49 -5.82
C ASP A 366 11.53 -28.07 -5.48
N GLN A 367 10.40 -27.68 -6.08
CA GLN A 367 9.65 -26.48 -5.72
C GLN A 367 8.91 -26.71 -4.38
N PRO A 368 9.02 -25.83 -3.37
CA PRO A 368 8.15 -25.90 -2.21
C PRO A 368 6.82 -25.18 -2.49
N GLY A 369 5.74 -25.93 -2.39
CA GLY A 369 4.38 -25.53 -2.73
C GLY A 369 3.63 -24.67 -1.70
N ASP A 370 2.41 -24.32 -2.12
CA ASP A 370 1.32 -23.76 -1.32
C ASP A 370 1.04 -24.62 -0.08
N ALA A 371 1.34 -24.08 1.10
CA ALA A 371 0.93 -24.65 2.37
C ALA A 371 0.02 -23.65 3.14
N PRO A 372 -1.12 -24.10 3.69
CA PRO A 372 -2.04 -23.23 4.41
C PRO A 372 -1.42 -22.74 5.73
N ILE A 373 -1.47 -21.42 5.95
CA ILE A 373 -1.06 -20.78 7.19
C ILE A 373 -2.02 -21.21 8.32
N ARG A 374 -1.52 -22.00 9.27
CA ARG A 374 -2.22 -22.26 10.55
C ARG A 374 -1.86 -21.19 11.58
N PRO A 375 -2.82 -20.67 12.37
CA PRO A 375 -2.50 -19.73 13.45
C PRO A 375 -1.70 -20.41 14.58
N ARG A 376 -0.66 -19.72 15.07
CA ARG A 376 0.18 -20.11 16.21
C ARG A 376 -0.63 -20.13 17.52
N ILE A 377 -0.52 -21.23 18.27
CA ILE A 377 -1.02 -21.37 19.65
C ILE A 377 0.07 -20.87 20.63
N ASP A 378 -0.32 -20.09 21.62
CA ASP A 378 0.52 -19.58 22.72
C ASP A 378 1.10 -20.74 23.58
N PRO A 379 2.42 -20.82 23.78
CA PRO A 379 3.06 -21.91 24.52
C PRO A 379 2.95 -21.83 26.06
N ARG A 380 2.14 -20.92 26.65
CA ARG A 380 2.06 -20.75 28.12
C ARG A 380 0.75 -21.19 28.79
N ALA A 381 0.05 -22.19 28.26
CA ALA A 381 -1.02 -22.86 29.01
C ALA A 381 -0.45 -23.98 29.91
N PRO A 382 -0.85 -24.09 31.20
CA PRO A 382 -0.34 -25.12 32.10
C PRO A 382 -0.80 -26.52 31.67
N LYS A 383 0.16 -27.44 31.51
CA LYS A 383 -0.07 -28.86 31.17
C LYS A 383 -0.64 -29.60 32.38
N LEU A 384 -1.84 -30.17 32.25
CA LEU A 384 -2.37 -31.17 33.19
C LEU A 384 -1.72 -32.55 32.90
N PRO A 385 -1.37 -33.35 33.92
CA PRO A 385 -0.79 -34.68 33.72
C PRO A 385 -1.84 -35.70 33.26
N PRO A 386 -1.48 -36.68 32.40
CA PRO A 386 -2.42 -37.68 31.89
C PRO A 386 -2.62 -38.86 32.86
N GLY A 387 -3.87 -39.31 33.02
CA GLY A 387 -4.17 -40.65 33.53
C GLY A 387 -4.92 -40.75 34.86
N VAL A 388 -6.15 -40.23 34.95
CA VAL A 388 -7.18 -40.75 35.87
C VAL A 388 -8.55 -40.59 35.20
N ALA A 389 -9.27 -41.69 34.97
CA ALA A 389 -10.63 -41.67 34.44
C ALA A 389 -11.57 -40.95 35.43
N PRO A 390 -12.46 -40.04 34.98
CA PRO A 390 -13.39 -39.37 35.87
C PRO A 390 -14.46 -40.36 36.36
N LYS A 391 -14.54 -40.56 37.69
CA LYS A 391 -15.66 -41.27 38.34
C LYS A 391 -16.97 -40.49 38.13
N PRO A 392 -18.11 -41.17 37.92
CA PRO A 392 -19.40 -40.51 37.76
C PRO A 392 -19.80 -39.82 39.08
N ARG A 393 -20.11 -38.52 39.02
CA ARG A 393 -20.70 -37.80 40.16
C ARG A 393 -22.20 -38.13 40.24
N GLN A 394 -22.62 -38.59 41.41
CA GLN A 394 -24.03 -38.74 41.78
C GLN A 394 -24.74 -37.37 41.85
N PRO A 395 -26.06 -37.33 41.57
CA PRO A 395 -26.83 -36.10 41.60
C PRO A 395 -27.13 -35.66 43.04
N VAL A 396 -26.88 -34.38 43.35
CA VAL A 396 -27.37 -33.74 44.57
C VAL A 396 -28.62 -32.93 44.22
N ALA A 397 -29.69 -33.20 44.95
CA ALA A 397 -31.04 -32.64 44.80
C ALA A 397 -31.12 -31.14 45.14
N PRO A 398 -32.17 -30.43 44.67
CA PRO A 398 -32.23 -28.98 44.71
C PRO A 398 -32.70 -28.42 46.07
N ARG A 399 -32.17 -27.26 46.43
CA ARG A 399 -32.83 -26.27 47.29
C ARG A 399 -32.68 -24.89 46.68
#